data_AF-A0A8X6PVD9-F1
#
_entry.id   AF-A0A8X6PVD9-F1
#
_cell.length_a   1.000
_cell.length_b   1.000
_cell.length_c   1.000
_cell.angle_alpha   90.00
_cell.angle_beta   90.00
_cell.angle_gamma   90.00
#
_symmetry.space_group_name_H-M   'P 1'
#
loop_
_entity.id
_entity.type
_entity.pdbx_description
1 polymer ?
#
loop_
_entity_poly.entity_id
_entity_poly.type
_entity_poly.pdbx_seq_one_letter_code
_entity_poly.pdbx_strand_id
1 'polypeptide(L)'
;MGGVDLMDSFICRYFIRINSRKWTTRLFYRLLDMTMIHTSILYKNVSTMKGKYQEDIMKLADFRTELADTLFRYQSQSENKRGRPSTNSQR
;
A
#
# COMPACT_ATOMS: atom_id res chain seq x y z
N MET A 1 -7.76 6.13 26.05
CA MET A 1 -7.48 4.76 25.55
C MET A 1 -8.23 4.51 24.24
N GLY A 2 -7.93 5.28 23.16
CA GLY A 2 -8.70 5.18 21.89
C GLY A 2 -7.86 4.94 20.63
N GLY A 3 -6.52 4.93 20.73
CA GLY A 3 -5.66 4.79 19.56
C GLY A 3 -5.78 3.44 18.85
N VAL A 4 -5.90 2.35 19.64
CA VAL A 4 -6.05 0.99 19.10
C VAL A 4 -7.42 0.78 18.46
N ASP A 5 -8.48 1.34 19.06
CA ASP A 5 -9.86 1.27 18.54
C ASP A 5 -10.03 2.07 17.25
N LEU A 6 -9.35 3.22 17.15
CA LEU A 6 -9.31 4.01 15.92
C LEU A 6 -8.63 3.25 14.78
N MET A 7 -7.52 2.57 15.08
CA MET A 7 -6.82 1.73 14.11
C MET A 7 -7.71 0.57 13.65
N ASP A 8 -8.39 -0.12 14.57
CA ASP A 8 -9.28 -1.23 14.22
C ASP A 8 -10.48 -0.77 13.38
N SER A 9 -11.02 0.42 13.68
CA SER A 9 -12.05 1.08 12.88
C SER A 9 -11.59 1.36 11.44
N PHE A 10 -10.34 1.76 11.24
CA PHE A 10 -9.78 1.97 9.90
C PHE A 10 -9.58 0.65 9.14
N ILE A 11 -9.12 -0.40 9.82
CA ILE A 11 -8.98 -1.73 9.22
C ILE A 11 -10.35 -2.23 8.77
N CYS A 12 -11.37 -2.15 9.63
CA CYS A 12 -12.70 -2.64 9.30
C CYS A 12 -13.31 -1.92 8.09
N ARG A 13 -12.99 -0.65 7.88
CA ARG A 13 -13.47 0.14 6.73
C ARG A 13 -12.75 -0.16 5.41
N TYR A 14 -11.47 -0.52 5.48
CA TYR A 14 -10.57 -0.50 4.33
C TYR A 14 -9.80 -1.81 4.11
N PHE A 15 -10.19 -2.90 4.76
CA PHE A 15 -9.47 -4.18 4.70
C PHE A 15 -9.53 -4.84 3.33
N ILE A 16 -8.42 -5.51 3.00
CA ILE A 16 -8.34 -6.40 1.85
C ILE A 16 -8.96 -7.75 2.23
N ARG A 17 -10.13 -8.05 1.66
CA ARG A 17 -10.80 -9.34 1.89
C ARG A 17 -10.24 -10.40 0.95
N ILE A 18 -9.42 -11.31 1.49
CA ILE A 18 -8.87 -12.45 0.75
C ILE A 18 -9.36 -13.77 1.31
N ASN A 19 -9.97 -14.57 0.43
CA ASN A 19 -10.44 -15.91 0.72
C ASN A 19 -9.31 -16.92 0.55
N SER A 20 -8.30 -16.85 1.42
CA SER A 20 -7.22 -17.85 1.49
C SER A 20 -7.42 -18.79 2.68
N ARG A 21 -7.16 -20.09 2.46
CA ARG A 21 -7.11 -21.10 3.53
C ARG A 21 -5.84 -21.02 4.38
N LYS A 22 -4.77 -20.39 3.86
CA LYS A 22 -3.50 -20.23 4.57
C LYS A 22 -3.58 -19.03 5.51
N TRP A 23 -3.45 -19.27 6.81
CA TRP A 23 -3.50 -18.20 7.83
C TRP A 23 -2.38 -17.17 7.65
N THR A 24 -1.22 -17.58 7.13
CA THR A 24 -0.08 -16.69 6.84
C THR A 24 -0.42 -15.62 5.83
N THR A 25 -1.16 -15.97 4.77
CA THR A 25 -1.68 -15.02 3.79
C THR A 25 -2.58 -14.00 4.46
N ARG A 26 -3.47 -14.44 5.35
CA ARG A 26 -4.37 -13.55 6.10
C ARG A 26 -3.60 -12.57 6.98
N LEU A 27 -2.54 -13.03 7.66
CA LEU A 27 -1.66 -12.18 8.46
C LEU A 27 -0.94 -11.14 7.59
N PHE A 28 -0.39 -11.56 6.46
CA PHE A 28 0.31 -10.66 5.54
C PHE A 28 -0.57 -9.50 5.08
N TYR A 29 -1.81 -9.77 4.64
CA TYR A 29 -2.72 -8.70 4.23
C TYR A 29 -3.17 -7.81 5.38
N ARG A 30 -3.30 -8.38 6.59
CA ARG A 30 -3.57 -7.56 7.78
C ARG A 30 -2.42 -6.61 8.08
N LEU A 31 -1.17 -7.05 7.97
CA LEU A 31 0.01 -6.19 8.14
C LEU A 31 0.09 -5.14 7.03
N LEU A 32 -0.23 -5.50 5.79
CA LEU A 32 -0.26 -4.58 4.66
C LEU A 32 -1.31 -3.47 4.89
N ASP A 33 -2.52 -3.83 5.33
CA ASP A 33 -3.56 -2.87 5.68
C ASP A 33 -3.12 -1.90 6.80
N MET A 34 -2.44 -2.41 7.84
CA MET A 34 -1.87 -1.57 8.90
C MET A 34 -0.83 -0.58 8.36
N THR A 35 0.09 -1.06 7.51
CA THR A 35 1.13 -0.21 6.95
C THR A 35 0.54 0.92 6.11
N MET A 36 -0.50 0.65 5.30
CA MET A 36 -1.18 1.66 4.50
C MET A 36 -1.80 2.78 5.33
N ILE A 37 -2.45 2.43 6.45
CA ILE A 37 -3.04 3.41 7.36
C ILE A 37 -1.92 4.26 7.98
N HIS A 38 -0.85 3.63 8.45
CA HIS A 38 0.28 4.31 9.07
C HIS A 38 0.98 5.26 8.09
N THR A 39 1.21 4.85 6.84
CA THR A 39 1.82 5.71 5.82
C THR A 39 0.93 6.89 5.46
N SER A 40 -0.39 6.73 5.45
CA SER A 40 -1.32 7.83 5.24
C SER A 40 -1.24 8.86 6.38
N ILE A 41 -1.18 8.41 7.63
CA ILE A 41 -1.00 9.29 8.78
C ILE A 41 0.34 10.02 8.70
N LEU A 42 1.42 9.30 8.36
CA LEU A 42 2.74 9.88 8.19
C LEU A 42 2.75 10.95 7.08
N TYR A 43 2.11 10.67 5.94
CA TYR A 43 1.97 11.62 4.83
C TYR A 43 1.27 12.91 5.29
N LYS A 44 0.19 12.79 6.06
CA LYS A 44 -0.52 13.94 6.63
C LYS A 44 0.38 14.75 7.55
N ASN A 45 1.10 14.10 8.46
CA ASN A 45 2.01 14.77 9.39
C ASN A 45 3.12 15.53 8.66
N VAL A 46 3.75 14.90 7.67
CA VAL A 46 4.81 15.53 6.86
C VAL A 46 4.26 16.68 6.03
N SER A 47 3.04 16.56 5.47
CA SER A 47 2.40 17.61 4.70
C SER A 47 2.06 18.82 5.57
N THR A 48 1.55 18.59 6.78
CA THR A 48 1.30 19.64 7.77
C THR A 48 2.61 20.33 8.20
N MET A 49 3.69 19.58 8.44
CA MET A 49 5.00 20.16 8.76
C MET A 49 5.58 21.01 7.63
N LYS A 50 5.29 20.67 6.37
CA LYS A 50 5.67 21.45 5.19
C LYS A 50 4.76 22.66 4.92
N GLY A 51 3.77 22.92 5.80
CA GLY A 51 2.87 24.07 5.68
C GLY A 51 1.78 23.92 4.62
N LYS A 52 1.45 22.70 4.19
CA LYS A 52 0.29 22.48 3.31
C LYS A 52 -1.02 22.69 4.07
N TYR A 53 -1.99 23.36 3.42
CA TYR A 53 -3.33 23.52 3.95
C TYR A 53 -4.08 22.19 3.99
N GLN A 54 -4.97 22.01 4.97
CA GLN A 54 -5.73 20.77 5.16
C GLN A 54 -6.62 20.41 3.95
N GLU A 55 -7.06 21.40 3.19
CA GLU A 55 -7.81 21.23 1.94
C GLU A 55 -6.99 20.53 0.83
N ASP A 56 -5.66 20.65 0.87
CA ASP A 56 -4.74 20.02 -0.08
C ASP A 56 -4.27 18.63 0.41
N ILE A 57 -4.73 18.20 1.59
CA ILE A 57 -4.44 16.88 2.14
C ILE A 57 -5.40 15.87 1.53
N MET A 58 -4.83 15.04 0.68
CA MET A 58 -5.53 13.98 -0.03
C MET A 58 -6.24 13.00 0.92
N LYS A 59 -7.48 12.62 0.53
CA LYS A 59 -8.29 11.65 1.28
C LYS A 59 -7.64 10.27 1.21
N LEU A 60 -8.01 9.40 2.16
CA LEU A 60 -7.41 8.05 2.26
C LEU A 60 -7.65 7.19 1.01
N ALA A 61 -8.79 7.37 0.32
CA ALA A 61 -9.08 6.66 -0.92
C ALA A 61 -8.16 7.11 -2.07
N ASP A 62 -8.03 8.42 -2.26
CA ASP A 62 -7.19 9.03 -3.30
C ASP A 62 -5.69 8.73 -3.07
N PHE A 63 -5.27 8.73 -1.80
CA PHE A 63 -3.91 8.32 -1.43
C PHE A 63 -3.63 6.86 -1.81
N ARG A 64 -4.63 5.97 -1.67
CA ARG A 64 -4.50 4.56 -2.04
C ARG A 64 -4.44 4.36 -3.55
N THR A 65 -5.21 5.12 -4.34
CA THR A 65 -5.16 5.04 -5.80
C THR A 65 -3.83 5.56 -6.33
N GLU A 66 -3.35 6.70 -5.82
CA GLU A 66 -2.03 7.23 -6.19
C GLU A 66 -0.89 6.26 -5.79
N LEU A 67 -0.98 5.63 -4.61
CA LEU A 67 -0.03 4.60 -4.22
C LEU A 67 -0.06 3.38 -5.13
N ALA A 68 -1.26 2.93 -5.54
CA ALA A 68 -1.38 1.82 -6.48
C ALA A 68 -0.74 2.17 -7.84
N ASP A 69 -0.99 3.38 -8.35
CA ASP A 69 -0.43 3.85 -9.62
C ASP A 69 1.09 4.00 -9.55
N THR A 70 1.62 4.56 -8.47
CA THR A 70 3.08 4.72 -8.28
C THR A 70 3.77 3.37 -8.16
N LEU A 71 3.21 2.42 -7.42
CA LEU A 71 3.73 1.06 -7.32
C LEU A 71 3.65 0.31 -8.66
N PHE A 72 2.56 0.45 -9.40
CA PHE A 72 2.40 -0.16 -10.71
C PHE A 72 3.43 0.38 -11.72
N ARG A 73 3.61 1.70 -11.77
CA ARG A 73 4.64 2.35 -12.60
C ARG A 73 6.04 1.92 -12.20
N TYR A 74 6.32 1.84 -10.90
CA TYR A 74 7.61 1.38 -10.39
C TYR A 74 7.91 -0.07 -10.83
N GLN A 75 6.92 -0.95 -10.80
CA GLN A 75 7.10 -2.36 -11.20
C GLN A 75 7.37 -2.54 -12.69
N SER A 76 6.88 -1.64 -13.55
CA SER A 76 7.15 -1.69 -15.01
C SER A 76 8.63 -1.45 -15.39
N GLN A 77 9.43 -0.90 -14.49
CA GLN A 77 10.83 -0.54 -14.73
C GLN A 77 11.81 -1.68 -14.46
N SER A 78 11.37 -2.82 -13.90
CA SER A 78 12.28 -3.95 -13.69
C SER A 78 12.37 -4.81 -14.96
N GLU A 79 13.45 -4.65 -15.74
CA GLU A 79 13.80 -5.56 -16.85
C GLU A 79 14.22 -6.98 -16.40
N ASN A 80 13.96 -7.35 -15.14
CA ASN A 80 14.25 -8.70 -14.68
C ASN A 80 13.20 -9.67 -15.24
N LYS A 81 13.49 -10.18 -16.45
CA LYS A 81 12.87 -11.36 -17.04
C LYS A 81 13.02 -12.53 -16.07
N ARG A 82 12.07 -12.67 -15.14
CA ARG A 82 11.99 -13.84 -14.27
C ARG A 82 11.34 -14.97 -15.07
N GLY A 83 12.18 -15.84 -15.60
CA GLY A 83 11.79 -17.01 -16.38
C GLY A 83 12.99 -17.72 -17.03
N ARG A 84 12.74 -18.90 -17.60
CA ARG A 84 13.73 -19.69 -18.36
C ARG A 84 14.37 -18.80 -19.44
N PRO A 85 15.71 -18.80 -19.59
CA PRO A 85 16.36 -18.05 -20.66
C PRO A 85 15.76 -18.46 -22.01
N SER A 86 15.35 -17.48 -22.81
CA SER A 86 14.92 -17.74 -24.18
C SER A 86 16.10 -18.40 -24.90
N THR A 87 15.87 -19.62 -25.39
CA THR A 87 16.83 -20.38 -26.18
C THR A 87 17.07 -19.66 -27.50
N ASN A 88 17.89 -18.61 -27.48
CA ASN A 88 18.47 -18.06 -28.69
C ASN A 88 19.75 -17.29 -28.35
N SER A 89 20.82 -18.05 -28.19
CA SER A 89 22.16 -17.59 -28.55
C SER A 89 22.82 -18.71 -29.35
N GLN A 90 22.23 -19.00 -30.52
CA GLN A 90 23.01 -19.57 -31.61
C GLN A 90 23.82 -18.43 -32.24
N ARG A 91 25.12 -18.42 -31.98
CA ARG A 91 26.18 -18.21 -32.97
C ARG A 91 27.53 -18.44 -32.31
#